data_AF-A0A925UPQ4-F1
#
_entry.id   AF-A0A925UPQ4-F1
#
_cell.length_a   1.000
_cell.length_b   1.000
_cell.length_c   1.000
_cell.angle_alpha   90.00
_cell.angle_beta   90.00
_cell.angle_gamma   90.00
#
_symmetry.space_group_name_H-M   'P 1'
#
loop_
_entity.id
_entity.type
_entity.pdbx_description
1 polymer ?
#
loop_
_entity_poly.entity_id
_entity_poly.type
_entity_poly.pdbx_seq_one_letter_code
_entity_poly.pdbx_strand_id
1 'polypeptide(L)' 'MDELKLLGTERTKKTYIKNGAQEPVFGVTISAMNPIFKKIRYNQPLA' A
#
# COMPACT_ATOMS: atom_id res chain seq x y z
N MET A 1 4.17 0.59 -8.89
CA MET A 1 4.04 -0.49 -7.88
C MET A 1 5.26 -0.60 -6.97
N ASP A 2 6.46 -0.26 -7.44
CA ASP A 2 7.70 -0.35 -6.64
C ASP A 2 7.72 0.58 -5.42
N GLU A 3 7.15 1.78 -5.54
CA GLU A 3 7.02 2.72 -4.41
C GLU A 3 6.18 2.11 -3.26
N LEU A 4 5.14 1.34 -3.57
CA LEU A 4 4.32 0.66 -2.55
C LEU A 4 5.08 -0.51 -1.91
N LYS A 5 5.89 -1.22 -2.69
CA LYS A 5 6.72 -2.32 -2.18
C LYS A 5 7.80 -1.82 -1.22
N LEU A 6 8.36 -0.64 -1.46
CA LEU A 6 9.36 0.00 -0.59
C LEU A 6 8.77 0.55 0.71
N LEU A 7 7.52 1.01 0.69
CA LEU A 7 6.81 1.52 1.88
C LEU A 7 6.18 0.41 2.73
N GLY A 8 6.15 -0.82 2.22
CA GLY A 8 5.62 -1.98 2.92
C GLY A 8 6.50 -2.38 4.10
N THR A 9 5.89 -2.69 5.25
CA THR A 9 6.60 -3.30 6.38
C THR A 9 6.09 -4.69 6.67
N GLU A 10 6.96 -5.60 7.11
CA GLU A 10 6.58 -6.97 7.44
C GLU A 10 5.56 -7.04 8.58
N ARG A 11 5.61 -6.09 9.51
CA ARG A 11 4.65 -6.01 10.62
C ARG A 11 3.24 -5.79 10.09
N THR A 12 3.05 -4.79 9.22
CA THR A 12 1.73 -4.52 8.60
C THR A 12 1.30 -5.65 7.67
N LYS A 13 2.23 -6.26 6.93
CA LYS A 13 1.94 -7.44 6.10
C LYS A 13 1.36 -8.58 6.96
N LYS A 14 1.99 -8.90 8.09
CA LYS A 14 1.48 -9.93 9.04
C LYS A 14 0.10 -9.57 9.60
N THR A 15 -0.12 -8.31 9.95
CA THR A 15 -1.45 -7.84 10.40
C THR A 15 -2.52 -8.03 9.33
N TYR A 16 -2.23 -7.67 8.07
CA TYR A 16 -3.19 -7.82 6.97
C TYR A 16 -3.50 -9.29 6.66
N ILE A 17 -2.48 -10.14 6.66
CA ILE A 17 -2.67 -11.59 6.51
C ILE A 17 -3.52 -12.15 7.66
N LYS A 18 -3.25 -11.72 8.91
CA LYS A 18 -4.07 -12.11 10.07
C LYS A 18 -5.52 -11.67 9.96
N ASN A 19 -5.78 -10.54 9.30
CA ASN A 19 -7.12 -10.04 9.03
C ASN A 19 -7.80 -10.70 7.82
N GLY A 20 -7.15 -11.68 7.17
CA GLY A 20 -7.71 -12.43 6.04
C GLY A 20 -7.30 -11.92 4.66
N ALA A 21 -6.32 -11.00 4.57
CA ALA A 21 -5.78 -10.61 3.26
C ALA A 21 -4.97 -11.76 2.65
N GLN A 22 -5.30 -12.15 1.41
CA GLN A 22 -4.54 -13.12 0.63
C GLN A 22 -3.38 -12.44 -0.12
N GLU A 23 -2.28 -13.18 -0.30
CA GLU A 23 -1.16 -12.69 -1.09
C GLU A 23 -1.55 -12.42 -2.55
N PRO A 24 -0.99 -11.38 -3.20
CA PRO A 24 0.12 -10.52 -2.79
C PRO A 24 -0.28 -9.26 -2.00
N VAL A 25 0.19 -9.15 -0.75
CA VAL A 25 -0.01 -7.96 0.10
C VAL A 25 1.32 -7.32 0.46
N PHE A 26 1.47 -6.02 0.20
CA PHE A 26 2.69 -5.27 0.52
C PHE A 26 2.75 -4.80 1.98
N GLY A 27 1.61 -4.64 2.64
CA GLY A 27 1.60 -4.17 4.03
C GLY A 27 1.93 -2.68 4.15
N VAL A 28 1.30 -1.82 3.34
CA VAL A 28 1.50 -0.37 3.37
C VAL A 28 0.39 0.29 4.18
N THR A 29 0.71 1.27 5.02
CA THR A 29 -0.29 2.06 5.74
C THR A 29 -0.88 3.17 4.86
N ILE A 30 -2.13 3.54 5.12
CA ILE A 30 -2.81 4.65 4.40
C ILE A 30 -2.02 5.96 4.54
N SER A 31 -1.45 6.24 5.72
CA SER A 31 -0.66 7.45 5.94
C SER A 31 0.61 7.51 5.09
N ALA A 32 1.26 6.38 4.85
CA ALA A 32 2.45 6.28 4.00
C ALA A 32 2.13 6.51 2.51
N MET A 33 0.87 6.36 2.10
CA MET A 33 0.43 6.62 0.73
C MET A 33 0.15 8.11 0.43
N ASN A 34 0.05 8.97 1.45
CA ASN A 34 -0.26 10.40 1.27
C ASN A 34 0.69 11.15 0.30
N PRO A 35 2.02 10.92 0.29
CA PRO A 35 2.92 11.55 -0.68
C PRO A 35 2.63 11.12 -2.12
N ILE A 36 2.25 9.86 -2.33
CA ILE A 36 1.90 9.30 -3.63
C ILE A 36 0.59 9.93 -4.13
N PHE A 37 -0.41 10.03 -3.25
CA PHE A 37 -1.67 10.70 -3.55
C PHE A 37 -1.48 12.17 -3.94
N LYS A 38 -0.55 12.89 -3.29
CA LYS A 38 -0.22 14.28 -3.66
C LYS A 38 0.40 14.40 -5.06
N LYS A 39 1.22 13.42 -5.48
CA LYS A 39 1.86 13.40 -6.80
C LYS A 39 0.86 13.07 -7.92
N ILE A 40 0.03 12.05 -7.71
CA ILE A 40 -0.85 11.48 -8.74
C ILE A 40 -2.19 12.22 -8.80
N ARG A 41 -2.69 12.72 -7.65
CA ARG A 41 -4.02 13.31 -7.51
C ARG A 41 -5.11 12.36 -8.02
N TYR A 42 -6.25 12.89 -8.49
CA TYR A 42 -7.30 12.07 -9.09
C TYR A 42 -6.91 11.68 -10.52
N ASN A 43 -6.49 10.42 -10.69
CA ASN A 43 -6.13 9.86 -11.98
C ASN A 43 -6.95 8.60 -12.26
N GLN A 44 -8.12 8.76 -12.87
CA GLN A 44 -9.07 7.67 -13.17
C GLN A 44 -8.48 6.51 -13.98
N PRO A 45 -7.66 6.70 -15.04
CA PRO A 45 -7.08 5.58 -15.77
C PRO A 45 -6.02 4.79 -14.99
N LEU A 46 -5.58 5.28 -13.82
CA LEU A 46 -4.63 4.60 -12.95
C LEU A 46 -5.29 3.91 -11.73
N ALA A 47 -6.56 4.22 -11.45
CA ALA A 47 -7.33 3.68 -10.33
C ALA A 47 -7.82 2.26 -10.64
#